data_AF-G3K3E5-F1
#
_entry.id   AF-G3K3E5-F1
#
_cell.length_a   1.000
_cell.length_b   1.000
_cell.length_c   1.000
_cell.angle_alpha   90.00
_cell.angle_beta   90.00
_cell.angle_gamma   90.00
#
_symmetry.space_group_name_H-M   'P 1'
#
loop_
_entity.id
_entity.type
_entity.pdbx_description
1 polymer ?
#
loop_
_entity_poly.entity_id
_entity_poly.type
_entity_poly.pdbx_seq_one_letter_code
_entity_poly.pdbx_strand_id
1 'polypeptide(L)'
;MKAFGVLLFIGAVLVGGYALFVFDPSVATGYGSRVNNIGLMQDRQNLLLAACAAAVTGAIFMVFGGRGGTKDIPPVSYGDGTALSTEKLSAIEDFRDALKHDVPSVIRTALQAGRVHPYDELPTGRGFLQYAVSEQALSCIPLLLEAGAKPDHPDSTGRTAFDFITASSSPELQSLMRPKPESIANAVASDATAKMMLRLEQLANLHADGILTAEEFDLAKARVLASAQEGRLG
;
A
#
# COMPACT_ATOMS: atom_id res chain seq x y z
N MET A 1 3.87 -17.04 -1.17
CA MET A 1 3.31 -17.91 -0.10
C MET A 1 2.55 -19.13 -0.64
N LYS A 2 1.89 -19.07 -1.80
CA LYS A 2 1.25 -20.25 -2.45
C LYS A 2 2.17 -21.46 -2.68
N ALA A 3 3.39 -21.25 -3.19
CA ALA A 3 4.35 -22.34 -3.45
C ALA A 3 4.72 -23.11 -2.17
N PHE A 4 4.87 -22.38 -1.05
CA PHE A 4 5.11 -22.99 0.25
C PHE A 4 3.89 -23.82 0.72
N GLY A 5 2.67 -23.30 0.52
CA GLY A 5 1.43 -24.03 0.81
C GLY A 5 1.29 -25.33 0.00
N VAL A 6 1.64 -25.30 -1.28
CA VAL A 6 1.62 -26.49 -2.17
C VAL A 6 2.64 -27.54 -1.71
N LEU A 7 3.87 -27.13 -1.41
CA LEU A 7 4.91 -28.06 -0.93
C LEU A 7 4.48 -28.73 0.38
N LEU A 8 3.93 -27.94 1.31
CA LEU A 8 3.43 -28.44 2.59
C LEU A 8 2.26 -29.42 2.39
N PHE A 9 1.32 -29.11 1.51
CA PHE A 9 0.19 -29.99 1.18
C PHE A 9 0.66 -31.33 0.57
N ILE A 10 1.60 -31.29 -0.37
CA ILE A 10 2.16 -32.51 -0.97
C ILE A 10 2.89 -33.34 0.09
N GLY A 11 3.71 -32.71 0.93
CA GLY A 11 4.39 -33.38 2.03
C GLY A 11 3.41 -34.08 2.98
N ALA A 12 2.29 -33.42 3.30
CA ALA A 12 1.24 -33.99 4.13
C ALA A 12 0.59 -35.22 3.50
N VAL A 13 0.29 -35.19 2.20
CA VAL A 13 -0.28 -36.34 1.46
C VAL A 13 0.70 -37.51 1.44
N LEU A 14 2.00 -37.25 1.25
CA LEU A 14 3.03 -38.30 1.27
C LEU A 14 3.16 -38.96 2.65
N VAL A 15 3.19 -38.17 3.73
CA VAL A 15 3.25 -38.70 5.10
C VAL A 15 1.99 -39.48 5.45
N GLY A 16 0.81 -38.97 5.08
CA GLY A 16 -0.47 -39.69 5.28
C GLY A 16 -0.53 -40.98 4.48
N GLY A 17 -0.07 -40.97 3.23
CA GLY A 17 0.03 -42.17 2.38
C GLY A 17 0.98 -43.21 2.98
N TYR A 18 2.14 -42.79 3.47
CA TYR A 18 3.08 -43.69 4.17
C TYR A 18 2.43 -44.33 5.40
N ALA A 19 1.76 -43.54 6.24
CA ALA A 19 1.08 -44.04 7.42
C ALA A 19 -0.07 -45.02 7.07
N LEU A 20 -0.75 -44.84 5.94
CA LEU A 20 -1.85 -45.71 5.52
C LEU A 20 -1.38 -47.01 4.86
N PHE A 21 -0.41 -46.94 3.94
CA PHE A 21 -0.07 -48.04 3.05
C PHE A 21 1.23 -48.77 3.43
N VAL A 22 2.13 -48.13 4.17
CA VAL A 22 3.48 -48.67 4.44
C VAL A 22 3.69 -48.96 5.92
N PHE A 23 3.13 -48.14 6.82
CA PHE A 23 3.30 -48.32 8.25
C PHE A 23 2.46 -49.50 8.79
N ASP A 24 3.12 -50.59 9.15
CA ASP A 24 2.50 -51.79 9.74
C ASP A 24 2.53 -51.71 11.29
N PRO A 25 1.36 -51.58 11.95
CA PRO A 25 1.29 -51.50 13.41
C PRO A 25 1.35 -52.86 14.12
N SER A 26 1.54 -53.96 13.39
CA SER A 26 1.52 -55.31 13.96
C SER A 26 2.91 -55.83 14.32
N VAL A 27 3.00 -56.49 15.48
CA VAL A 27 4.22 -57.14 15.96
C VAL A 27 3.98 -58.66 16.02
N ALA A 28 5.01 -59.44 15.67
CA ALA A 28 4.96 -60.89 15.75
C ALA A 28 4.95 -61.34 17.23
N THR A 29 4.04 -62.23 17.57
CA THR A 29 4.04 -62.91 18.87
C THR A 29 4.78 -64.24 18.76
N GLY A 30 5.30 -64.76 19.87
CA GLY A 30 6.04 -66.03 19.90
C GLY A 30 5.24 -67.27 19.46
N TYR A 31 3.92 -67.14 19.27
CA TYR A 31 3.01 -68.21 18.85
C TYR A 31 2.66 -68.13 17.34
N GLY A 32 3.44 -67.41 16.54
CA GLY A 32 3.29 -67.37 15.08
C GLY A 32 2.13 -66.49 14.57
N SER A 33 1.36 -65.87 15.45
CA SER A 33 0.35 -64.87 15.10
C SER A 33 0.90 -63.45 15.24
N ARG A 34 0.42 -62.54 14.38
CA ARG A 34 0.71 -61.10 14.49
C ARG A 34 -0.44 -60.43 15.22
N VAL A 35 -0.12 -59.53 16.14
CA VAL A 35 -1.10 -58.75 16.90
C VAL A 35 -0.80 -57.27 16.71
N ASN A 36 -1.85 -56.46 16.60
CA ASN A 36 -1.70 -55.02 16.51
C ASN A 36 -1.22 -54.45 17.84
N ASN A 37 -0.07 -53.78 17.81
CA ASN A 37 0.49 -53.13 18.97
C ASN A 37 -0.22 -51.78 19.16
N ILE A 38 -0.80 -51.56 20.34
CA ILE A 38 -1.55 -50.35 20.68
C ILE A 38 -0.66 -49.10 20.58
N GLY A 39 0.61 -49.19 20.99
CA GLY A 39 1.56 -48.08 20.89
C GLY A 39 1.86 -47.72 19.44
N LEU A 40 2.16 -48.72 18.60
CA LEU A 40 2.36 -48.50 17.15
C LEU A 40 1.08 -48.04 16.45
N MET A 41 -0.09 -48.48 16.90
CA MET A 41 -1.37 -47.95 16.40
C MET A 41 -1.53 -46.46 16.75
N GLN A 42 -1.15 -46.07 17.96
CA GLN A 42 -1.18 -44.68 18.40
C GLN A 42 -0.15 -43.82 17.64
N ASP A 43 1.04 -44.35 17.35
CA ASP A 43 2.05 -43.67 16.52
C ASP A 43 1.55 -43.48 15.08
N ARG A 44 0.95 -44.51 14.49
CA ARG A 44 0.31 -44.42 13.17
C ARG A 44 -0.80 -43.37 13.16
N GLN A 45 -1.61 -43.30 14.22
CA GLN A 45 -2.67 -42.32 14.36
C GLN A 45 -2.13 -40.90 14.54
N ASN A 46 -1.06 -40.72 15.32
CA ASN A 46 -0.39 -39.43 15.50
C ASN A 46 0.21 -38.92 14.18
N LEU A 47 0.84 -39.81 13.40
CA LEU A 47 1.32 -39.49 12.05
C LEU A 47 0.18 -39.08 11.13
N LEU A 48 -0.95 -39.79 11.18
CA LEU A 48 -2.14 -39.45 10.40
C LEU A 48 -2.71 -38.08 10.79
N LEU A 49 -2.80 -37.81 12.09
CA LEU A 49 -3.32 -36.54 12.62
C LEU A 49 -2.41 -35.37 12.23
N ALA A 50 -1.09 -35.54 12.34
CA ALA A 50 -0.11 -34.55 11.91
C ALA A 50 -0.21 -34.29 10.40
N ALA A 51 -0.37 -35.34 9.58
CA ALA A 51 -0.60 -35.21 8.15
C ALA A 51 -1.89 -34.44 7.84
N CYS A 52 -3.00 -34.72 8.53
CA CYS A 52 -4.24 -33.97 8.36
C CYS A 52 -4.07 -32.48 8.73
N ALA A 53 -3.45 -32.17 9.87
CA ALA A 53 -3.23 -30.79 10.30
C ALA A 53 -2.34 -30.02 9.33
N ALA A 54 -1.27 -30.65 8.84
CA ALA A 54 -0.40 -30.09 7.81
C ALA A 54 -1.17 -29.88 6.50
N ALA A 55 -1.96 -30.86 6.04
CA ALA A 55 -2.76 -30.74 4.82
C ALA A 55 -3.75 -29.58 4.91
N VAL A 56 -4.46 -29.42 6.04
CA VAL A 56 -5.38 -28.30 6.25
C VAL A 56 -4.65 -26.96 6.20
N THR A 57 -3.51 -26.86 6.88
CA THR A 57 -2.69 -25.64 6.90
C THR A 57 -2.17 -25.30 5.49
N GLY A 58 -1.65 -26.28 4.76
CA GLY A 58 -1.19 -26.14 3.39
C GLY A 58 -2.32 -25.72 2.43
N ALA A 59 -3.51 -26.31 2.58
CA ALA A 59 -4.69 -25.94 1.82
C ALA A 59 -5.15 -24.51 2.13
N ILE A 60 -5.14 -24.08 3.39
CA ILE A 60 -5.43 -22.69 3.78
C ILE A 60 -4.43 -21.73 3.13
N PHE A 61 -3.12 -22.02 3.17
CA PHE A 61 -2.11 -21.21 2.47
C PHE A 61 -2.23 -21.27 0.94
N MET A 62 -2.81 -22.32 0.37
CA MET A 62 -3.06 -22.39 -1.07
C MET A 62 -4.27 -21.53 -1.47
N VAL A 63 -5.36 -21.58 -0.70
CA VAL A 63 -6.59 -20.83 -0.92
C VAL A 63 -6.40 -19.34 -0.62
N PHE A 64 -5.74 -19.00 0.50
CA PHE A 64 -5.61 -17.62 0.97
C PHE A 64 -4.20 -17.03 0.81
N GLY A 65 -3.16 -17.85 0.63
CA GLY A 65 -1.76 -17.41 0.61
C GLY A 65 -1.28 -16.77 -0.70
N GLY A 66 -2.16 -16.09 -1.43
CA GLY A 66 -1.73 -15.24 -2.53
C GLY A 66 -2.70 -14.15 -2.88
N ARG A 67 -2.52 -13.03 -2.19
CA ARG A 67 -2.74 -11.67 -2.72
C ARG A 67 -1.58 -10.76 -2.32
N GLY A 68 -0.34 -11.23 -2.52
CA GLY A 68 0.85 -10.39 -2.62
C GLY A 68 1.16 -10.25 -4.10
N GLY A 69 0.68 -9.17 -4.70
CA GLY A 69 0.73 -8.97 -6.15
C GLY A 69 2.15 -8.78 -6.64
N THR A 70 2.74 -9.82 -7.22
CA THR A 70 3.38 -9.61 -8.52
C THR A 70 2.21 -9.31 -9.45
N LYS A 71 1.93 -8.02 -9.71
CA LYS A 71 1.11 -7.70 -10.88
C LYS A 71 1.94 -8.22 -12.04
N ASP A 72 1.53 -9.36 -12.59
CA ASP A 72 1.88 -9.73 -13.94
C ASP A 72 1.77 -8.44 -14.76
N ILE A 73 2.88 -8.00 -15.35
CA ILE A 73 2.81 -6.96 -16.37
C ILE A 73 1.77 -7.52 -17.34
N PRO A 74 0.58 -6.89 -17.47
CA PRO A 74 -0.39 -7.42 -18.40
C PRO A 74 0.33 -7.52 -19.75
N PRO A 75 0.16 -8.59 -20.54
CA PRO A 75 0.43 -8.44 -21.97
C PRO A 75 -0.31 -7.17 -22.35
N VAL A 76 0.40 -6.20 -22.95
CA VAL A 76 -0.17 -4.89 -23.29
C VAL A 76 -1.50 -5.16 -23.98
N SER A 77 -2.57 -5.05 -23.21
CA SER A 77 -3.91 -5.26 -23.68
C SER A 77 -4.19 -3.94 -24.32
N TYR A 78 -3.90 -3.86 -25.62
CA TYR A 78 -4.52 -2.87 -26.49
C TYR A 78 -6.03 -3.15 -26.40
N GLY A 79 -6.63 -2.61 -25.34
CA GLY A 79 -8.07 -2.52 -25.20
C GLY A 79 -8.56 -1.80 -26.43
N ASP A 80 -9.41 -2.50 -27.17
CA ASP A 80 -10.00 -2.02 -28.39
C ASP A 80 -10.58 -0.62 -28.14
N GLY A 81 -9.99 0.32 -28.85
CA GLY A 81 -9.96 1.74 -28.51
C GLY A 81 -9.01 2.42 -29.47
N THR A 82 -9.25 2.16 -30.76
CA THR A 82 -8.67 2.84 -31.91
C THR A 82 -8.24 4.29 -31.56
N ALA A 83 -6.91 4.47 -31.58
CA ALA A 83 -6.17 5.73 -31.49
C ALA A 83 -6.10 6.46 -30.12
N LEU A 84 -5.38 5.90 -29.15
CA LEU A 84 -4.32 6.72 -28.55
C LEU A 84 -3.32 6.96 -29.67
N SER A 85 -3.48 8.08 -30.39
CA SER A 85 -2.65 8.42 -31.56
C SER A 85 -1.18 8.12 -31.24
N THR A 86 -0.46 7.51 -32.18
CA THR A 86 1.00 7.29 -32.07
C THR A 86 1.74 8.57 -31.66
N GLU A 87 1.16 9.73 -32.01
CA GLU A 87 1.59 11.06 -31.59
C GLU A 87 1.49 11.32 -30.07
N LYS A 88 0.43 10.84 -29.38
CA LYS A 88 0.33 10.98 -27.92
C LYS A 88 1.34 10.08 -27.21
N LEU A 89 1.59 8.88 -27.71
CA LEU A 89 2.60 7.99 -27.14
C LEU A 89 4.02 8.55 -27.32
N SER A 90 4.37 9.04 -28.52
CA SER A 90 5.66 9.69 -28.74
C SER A 90 5.81 10.96 -27.88
N ALA A 91 4.74 11.75 -27.74
CA ALA A 91 4.76 12.92 -26.87
C ALA A 91 4.99 12.56 -25.39
N ILE A 92 4.44 11.44 -24.90
CA ILE A 92 4.68 10.96 -23.53
C ILE A 92 6.13 10.47 -23.36
N GLU A 93 6.71 9.83 -24.38
CA GLU A 93 8.11 9.40 -24.37
C GLU A 93 9.08 10.59 -24.39
N ASP A 94 8.85 11.57 -25.26
CA ASP A 94 9.62 12.82 -25.31
C ASP A 94 9.53 13.57 -23.96
N PHE A 95 8.34 13.55 -23.35
CA PHE A 95 8.10 14.16 -22.03
C PHE A 95 8.84 13.42 -20.90
N ARG A 96 8.88 12.09 -20.94
CA ARG A 96 9.67 11.27 -20.01
C ARG A 96 11.15 11.59 -20.13
N ASP A 97 11.67 11.66 -21.34
CA ASP A 97 13.10 11.90 -21.57
C ASP A 97 13.47 13.33 -21.13
N ALA A 98 12.57 14.31 -21.32
CA ALA A 98 12.73 15.64 -20.77
C ALA A 98 12.74 15.66 -19.22
N LEU A 99 11.90 14.86 -18.56
CA LEU A 99 11.92 14.71 -17.10
C LEU A 99 13.22 14.08 -16.61
N LYS A 100 13.71 13.05 -17.31
CA LYS A 100 14.96 12.36 -16.97
C LYS A 100 16.18 13.27 -17.06
N HIS A 101 16.17 14.23 -17.99
CA HIS A 101 17.25 15.20 -18.20
C HIS A 101 17.00 16.56 -17.52
N ASP A 102 15.95 16.69 -16.70
CA ASP A 102 15.52 17.93 -16.03
C ASP A 102 15.41 19.13 -16.99
N VAL A 103 14.72 18.95 -18.13
CA VAL A 103 14.57 19.97 -19.19
C VAL A 103 13.20 20.66 -19.07
N PRO A 104 13.09 21.80 -18.35
CA PRO A 104 11.81 22.44 -18.05
C PRO A 104 11.11 23.06 -19.27
N SER A 105 11.87 23.44 -20.31
CA SER A 105 11.33 24.09 -21.51
C SER A 105 10.40 23.19 -22.32
N VAL A 106 10.76 21.91 -22.46
CA VAL A 106 9.96 20.90 -23.17
C VAL A 106 8.68 20.62 -22.39
N ILE A 107 8.77 20.53 -21.06
CA ILE A 107 7.61 20.28 -20.18
C ILE A 107 6.60 21.41 -20.24
N ARG A 108 7.04 22.67 -20.14
CA ARG A 108 6.16 23.83 -20.28
C ARG A 108 5.44 23.80 -21.63
N THR A 109 6.18 23.54 -22.70
CA THR A 109 5.62 23.50 -24.06
C THR A 109 4.61 22.37 -24.21
N ALA A 110 4.90 21.18 -23.68
CA ALA A 110 4.02 20.01 -23.77
C ALA A 110 2.71 20.19 -22.96
N LEU A 111 2.80 20.77 -21.76
CA LEU A 111 1.64 21.07 -20.91
C LEU A 111 0.79 22.21 -21.51
N GLN A 112 1.41 23.27 -22.01
CA GLN A 112 0.72 24.40 -22.65
C GLN A 112 0.04 24.01 -23.96
N ALA A 113 0.67 23.13 -24.74
CA ALA A 113 0.09 22.61 -25.98
C ALA A 113 -1.08 21.64 -25.73
N GLY A 114 -1.37 21.27 -24.48
CA GLY A 114 -2.45 20.34 -24.12
C GLY A 114 -2.24 18.92 -24.65
N ARG A 115 -1.02 18.57 -25.08
CA ARG A 115 -0.67 17.26 -25.62
C ARG A 115 -0.55 16.20 -24.53
N VAL A 116 -0.22 16.64 -23.32
CA VAL A 116 0.05 15.80 -22.16
C VAL A 116 -0.66 16.40 -20.94
N HIS A 117 -1.44 15.61 -20.22
CA HIS A 117 -2.08 16.05 -18.98
C HIS A 117 -1.15 15.81 -17.77
N PRO A 118 -1.20 16.67 -16.73
CA PRO A 118 -0.37 16.51 -15.52
C PRO A 118 -0.64 15.20 -14.75
N TYR A 119 -1.81 14.60 -14.96
CA TYR A 119 -2.25 13.33 -14.36
C TYR A 119 -2.12 12.13 -15.31
N ASP A 120 -1.67 12.33 -16.55
CA ASP A 120 -1.39 11.18 -17.42
C ASP A 120 -0.24 10.37 -16.80
N GLU A 121 -0.30 9.06 -17.02
CA GLU A 121 0.69 8.11 -16.52
C GLU A 121 1.64 7.70 -17.65
N LEU A 122 2.90 7.44 -17.28
CA LEU A 122 3.84 6.77 -18.16
C LEU A 122 3.36 5.36 -18.49
N PRO A 123 3.85 4.72 -19.58
CA PRO A 123 3.57 3.32 -19.89
C PRO A 123 3.93 2.33 -18.77
N THR A 124 4.80 2.74 -17.84
CA THR A 124 5.16 2.00 -16.63
C THR A 124 4.10 2.06 -15.52
N GLY A 125 3.03 2.83 -15.72
CA GLY A 125 1.98 3.09 -14.74
C GLY A 125 2.35 4.13 -13.67
N ARG A 126 3.49 4.81 -13.83
CA ARG A 126 3.94 5.87 -12.91
C ARG A 126 3.41 7.22 -13.39
N GLY A 127 2.86 8.03 -12.50
CA GLY A 127 2.49 9.41 -12.84
C GLY A 127 3.72 10.30 -13.06
N PHE A 128 3.56 11.38 -13.83
CA PHE A 128 4.68 12.26 -14.17
C PHE A 128 5.36 12.90 -12.97
N LEU A 129 4.57 13.30 -11.96
CA LEU A 129 5.11 13.93 -10.76
C LEU A 129 5.95 12.95 -9.94
N GLN A 130 5.49 11.70 -9.82
CA GLN A 130 6.22 10.63 -9.13
C GLN A 130 7.53 10.29 -9.87
N TYR A 131 7.50 10.32 -11.21
CA TYR A 131 8.70 10.11 -12.03
C TYR A 131 9.70 11.27 -11.86
N ALA A 132 9.23 12.51 -11.93
CA ALA A 132 10.03 13.71 -11.71
C ALA A 132 10.74 13.69 -10.35
N VAL A 133 10.02 13.30 -9.29
CA VAL A 133 10.58 13.18 -7.94
C VAL A 133 11.63 12.07 -7.87
N SER A 134 11.39 10.92 -8.50
CA SER A 134 12.36 9.82 -8.47
C SER A 134 13.66 10.12 -9.22
N GLU A 135 13.59 10.90 -10.30
CA GLU A 135 14.75 11.33 -11.08
C GLU A 135 15.39 12.62 -10.53
N GLN A 136 14.83 13.19 -9.45
CA GLN A 136 15.25 14.46 -8.85
C GLN A 136 15.22 15.64 -9.83
N ALA A 137 14.23 15.67 -10.71
CA ALA A 137 14.01 16.74 -11.69
C ALA A 137 13.45 18.01 -11.01
N LEU A 138 14.30 18.69 -10.22
CA LEU A 138 13.95 19.83 -9.36
C LEU A 138 13.31 20.97 -10.15
N SER A 139 13.77 21.21 -11.38
CA SER A 139 13.28 22.31 -12.24
C SER A 139 11.91 21.98 -12.84
N CYS A 140 11.60 20.70 -12.98
CA CYS A 140 10.40 20.19 -13.62
C CYS A 140 9.22 20.01 -12.66
N ILE A 141 9.50 19.66 -11.39
CA ILE A 141 8.51 19.53 -10.31
C ILE A 141 7.62 20.76 -10.15
N PRO A 142 8.13 22.01 -10.05
CA PRO A 142 7.27 23.18 -9.84
C PRO A 142 6.35 23.41 -11.05
N LEU A 143 6.78 23.06 -12.26
CA LEU A 143 5.97 23.18 -13.47
C LEU A 143 4.78 22.22 -13.47
N LEU A 144 5.00 20.99 -12.99
CA LEU A 144 3.94 20.00 -12.84
C LEU A 144 2.94 20.42 -11.77
N LEU A 145 3.42 20.96 -10.64
CA LEU A 145 2.57 21.49 -9.58
C LEU A 145 1.77 22.73 -10.04
N GLU A 146 2.40 23.65 -10.77
CA GLU A 146 1.73 24.80 -11.40
C GLU A 146 0.66 24.38 -12.40
N ALA A 147 0.90 23.29 -13.13
CA ALA A 147 -0.09 22.70 -14.03
C ALA A 147 -1.22 21.96 -13.28
N GLY A 148 -1.18 21.91 -11.95
CA GLY A 148 -2.23 21.35 -11.10
C GLY A 148 -2.03 19.87 -10.75
N ALA A 149 -0.84 19.31 -10.96
CA ALA A 149 -0.52 17.97 -10.47
C ALA A 149 -0.52 17.96 -8.94
N LYS A 150 -1.17 16.98 -8.32
CA LYS A 150 -1.22 16.86 -6.86
C LYS A 150 -0.18 15.86 -6.36
N PRO A 151 0.62 16.22 -5.33
CA PRO A 151 1.65 15.33 -4.77
C PRO A 151 1.08 14.16 -3.96
N ASP A 152 -0.17 14.25 -3.53
CA ASP A 152 -0.90 13.19 -2.81
C ASP A 152 -1.58 12.18 -3.74
N HIS A 153 -1.61 12.44 -5.04
CA HIS A 153 -2.27 11.55 -5.99
C HIS A 153 -1.45 10.26 -6.13
N PRO A 154 -2.04 9.07 -5.88
CA PRO A 154 -1.35 7.81 -6.10
C PRO A 154 -1.30 7.49 -7.60
N ASP A 155 -0.17 6.98 -8.06
CA ASP A 155 -0.06 6.38 -9.39
C ASP A 155 -0.73 5.00 -9.45
N SER A 156 -0.77 4.34 -10.61
CA SER A 156 -1.29 2.96 -10.74
C SER A 156 -0.52 1.90 -9.92
N THR A 157 0.65 2.25 -9.39
CA THR A 157 1.41 1.43 -8.44
C THR A 157 0.98 1.64 -6.99
N GLY A 158 0.08 2.60 -6.74
CA GLY A 158 -0.42 2.97 -5.43
C GLY A 158 0.52 3.88 -4.64
N ARG A 159 1.55 4.44 -5.29
CA ARG A 159 2.56 5.29 -4.66
C ARG A 159 2.31 6.75 -4.98
N THR A 160 2.42 7.57 -3.95
CA THR A 160 2.30 9.03 -4.03
C THR A 160 3.68 9.66 -4.25
N ALA A 161 3.73 10.94 -4.65
CA ALA A 161 5.00 11.64 -4.77
C ALA A 161 5.74 11.72 -3.43
N PHE A 162 5.00 11.81 -2.30
CA PHE A 162 5.57 11.83 -0.95
C PHE A 162 6.30 10.53 -0.58
N ASP A 163 5.81 9.39 -1.06
CA ASP A 163 6.47 8.10 -0.83
C ASP A 163 7.87 8.05 -1.45
N PHE A 164 8.05 8.71 -2.61
CA PHE A 164 9.36 8.79 -3.25
C PHE A 164 10.28 9.82 -2.61
N ILE A 165 9.74 10.90 -2.02
CA ILE A 165 10.55 11.89 -1.29
C ILE A 165 11.15 11.29 -0.03
N THR A 166 10.37 10.54 0.74
CA THR A 166 10.87 9.94 1.99
C THR A 166 12.01 8.94 1.74
N ALA A 167 12.02 8.30 0.56
CA ALA A 167 13.10 7.44 0.10
C ALA A 167 14.32 8.22 -0.43
N SER A 168 14.16 9.49 -0.79
CA SER A 168 15.21 10.34 -1.36
C SER A 168 15.91 11.17 -0.28
N SER A 169 17.25 11.11 -0.24
CA SER A 169 18.07 11.84 0.74
C SER A 169 18.29 13.33 0.37
N SER A 170 17.48 13.90 -0.52
CA SER A 170 17.66 15.28 -0.99
C SER A 170 16.83 16.26 -0.13
N PRO A 171 17.47 17.17 0.62
CA PRO A 171 16.77 18.18 1.42
C PRO A 171 16.05 19.22 0.54
N GLU A 172 16.48 19.40 -0.71
CA GLU A 172 15.91 20.33 -1.69
C GLU A 172 14.58 19.81 -2.26
N LEU A 173 14.47 18.50 -2.51
CA LEU A 173 13.18 17.87 -2.85
C LEU A 173 12.17 17.98 -1.71
N GLN A 174 12.64 17.76 -0.47
CA GLN A 174 11.81 17.87 0.72
C GLN A 174 11.31 19.30 0.92
N SER A 175 12.12 20.32 0.68
CA SER A 175 11.70 21.73 0.82
C SER A 175 10.75 22.17 -0.28
N LEU A 176 10.93 21.69 -1.51
CA LEU A 176 10.13 22.06 -2.68
C LEU A 176 8.72 21.44 -2.67
N MET A 177 8.59 20.20 -2.17
CA MET A 177 7.31 19.50 -2.10
C MET A 177 6.64 19.58 -0.72
N ARG A 178 7.32 20.17 0.27
CA ARG A 178 6.68 20.55 1.53
C ARG A 178 5.53 21.51 1.16
N PRO A 179 4.28 21.17 1.50
CA PRO A 179 3.15 21.97 1.08
C PRO A 179 3.35 23.41 1.53
N LYS A 180 3.13 24.37 0.62
CA LYS A 180 2.93 25.77 1.03
C LYS A 180 1.88 25.76 2.16
N PRO A 181 2.09 26.52 3.24
CA PRO A 181 1.26 26.46 4.45
C PRO A 181 -0.25 26.65 4.20
N GLU A 182 -0.62 27.22 3.05
CA GLU A 182 -2.00 27.38 2.60
C GLU A 182 -2.73 26.04 2.31
N SER A 183 -2.03 24.98 1.91
CA SER A 183 -2.64 23.66 1.62
C SER A 183 -2.86 22.80 2.87
N ILE A 184 -2.21 23.14 3.99
CA ILE A 184 -2.37 22.43 5.27
C ILE A 184 -3.76 22.72 5.87
N ALA A 185 -4.36 23.86 5.54
CA ALA A 185 -5.69 24.25 6.01
C ALA A 185 -6.82 23.36 5.48
N ASN A 186 -6.68 22.76 4.29
CA ASN A 186 -7.74 21.96 3.67
C ASN A 186 -7.58 20.45 3.84
N ALA A 187 -6.36 19.92 4.01
CA ALA A 187 -6.13 18.48 4.23
C ALA A 187 -6.29 18.05 5.69
N VAL A 188 -6.08 18.98 6.65
CA VAL A 188 -6.23 18.72 8.09
C VAL A 188 -7.71 18.89 8.55
N ALA A 189 -8.63 19.13 7.60
CA ALA A 189 -10.06 19.24 7.88
C ALA A 189 -10.76 17.90 8.14
N SER A 190 -10.13 16.75 7.85
CA SER A 190 -10.72 15.43 8.11
C SER A 190 -10.32 14.81 9.45
N ASP A 191 -9.33 15.35 10.14
CA ASP A 191 -8.90 14.84 11.44
C ASP A 191 -9.56 15.64 12.58
N ALA A 192 -10.51 15.02 13.26
CA ALA A 192 -11.24 15.61 14.39
C ALA A 192 -10.29 16.11 15.49
N THR A 193 -9.11 15.48 15.63
CA THR A 193 -8.11 15.86 16.62
C THR A 193 -7.42 17.19 16.31
N ALA A 194 -7.24 17.52 15.04
CA ALA A 194 -6.60 18.76 14.63
C ALA A 194 -7.55 19.96 14.66
N LYS A 195 -8.84 19.75 14.30
CA LYS A 195 -9.90 20.75 14.54
C LYS A 195 -10.02 21.09 16.03
N MET A 196 -9.89 20.07 16.89
CA MET A 196 -9.89 20.24 18.34
C MET A 196 -8.69 21.06 18.81
N MET A 197 -7.46 20.74 18.38
CA MET A 197 -6.27 21.53 18.75
C MET A 197 -6.40 23.00 18.31
N LEU A 198 -6.86 23.25 17.08
CA LEU A 198 -7.04 24.61 16.58
C LEU A 198 -8.10 25.39 17.40
N ARG A 199 -9.20 24.74 17.78
CA ARG A 199 -10.26 25.38 18.59
C ARG A 199 -9.78 25.70 20.01
N LEU A 200 -8.93 24.85 20.59
CA LEU A 200 -8.33 25.07 21.90
C LEU A 200 -7.31 26.22 21.87
N GLU A 201 -6.51 26.32 20.80
CA GLU A 201 -5.56 27.42 20.61
C GLU A 201 -6.28 28.77 20.41
N GLN A 202 -7.37 28.79 19.63
CA GLN A 202 -8.22 29.98 19.49
C GLN A 202 -8.82 30.44 20.83
N LEU A 203 -9.30 29.51 21.65
CA LEU A 203 -9.82 29.84 22.99
C LEU A 203 -8.72 30.37 23.92
N ALA A 204 -7.51 29.81 23.83
CA ALA A 204 -6.38 30.24 24.65
C ALA A 204 -5.97 31.69 24.30
N ASN A 205 -5.96 32.02 23.01
CA ASN A 205 -5.67 33.38 22.55
C ASN A 205 -6.76 34.38 22.98
N LEU A 206 -8.04 34.01 22.91
CA LEU A 206 -9.13 34.89 23.35
C LEU A 206 -9.14 35.14 24.87
N HIS A 207 -8.68 34.16 25.67
CA HIS A 207 -8.45 34.36 27.10
C HIS A 207 -7.22 35.25 27.35
N ALA A 208 -6.15 35.08 26.58
CA ALA A 208 -4.96 35.93 26.66
C ALA A 208 -5.26 37.41 26.30
N ASP A 209 -6.18 37.63 25.36
CA ASP A 209 -6.68 38.96 24.98
C ASP A 209 -7.70 39.55 25.97
N GLY A 210 -8.04 38.83 27.04
CA GLY A 210 -8.96 39.28 28.10
C GLY A 210 -10.44 39.34 27.67
N ILE A 211 -10.77 38.75 26.52
CA ILE A 211 -12.14 38.73 25.96
C ILE A 211 -12.99 37.65 26.64
N LEU A 212 -12.37 36.52 27.03
CA LEU A 212 -13.02 35.48 27.83
C LEU A 212 -12.59 35.58 29.29
N THR A 213 -13.56 35.48 30.19
CA THR A 213 -13.29 35.23 31.61
C THR A 213 -12.82 33.79 31.83
N ALA A 214 -12.12 33.53 32.95
CA ALA A 214 -11.58 32.20 33.25
C ALA A 214 -12.67 31.11 33.30
N GLU A 215 -13.86 31.42 33.81
CA GLU A 215 -14.99 30.50 33.89
C GLU A 215 -15.57 30.16 32.50
N GLU A 216 -15.65 31.15 31.60
CA GLU A 216 -16.13 30.96 30.23
C GLU A 216 -15.14 30.14 29.39
N PHE A 217 -13.83 30.35 29.62
CA PHE A 217 -12.78 29.58 28.98
C PHE A 217 -12.83 28.10 29.38
N ASP A 218 -12.96 27.79 30.67
CA ASP A 218 -13.02 26.43 31.16
C ASP A 218 -14.28 25.69 30.65
N LEU A 219 -15.43 26.37 30.62
CA LEU A 219 -16.67 25.82 30.05
C LEU A 219 -16.55 25.56 28.54
N ALA A 220 -15.96 26.48 27.79
CA ALA A 220 -15.76 26.35 26.35
C ALA A 220 -14.78 25.22 26.01
N LYS A 221 -13.68 25.11 26.77
CA LYS A 221 -12.69 24.04 26.65
C LYS A 221 -13.30 22.67 26.91
N ALA A 222 -14.14 22.53 27.94
CA ALA A 222 -14.83 21.28 28.26
C ALA A 222 -15.78 20.83 27.14
N ARG A 223 -16.50 21.75 26.50
CA ARG A 223 -17.39 21.45 25.37
C ARG A 223 -16.63 20.97 24.14
N VAL A 224 -15.49 21.60 23.84
CA VAL A 224 -14.63 21.20 22.72
C VAL A 224 -14.10 19.78 22.93
N LEU A 225 -13.64 19.46 24.15
CA LEU A 225 -13.18 18.13 24.55
C LEU A 225 -14.30 17.07 24.46
N ALA A 226 -15.53 17.40 24.87
CA ALA A 226 -16.66 16.48 24.82
C ALA A 226 -17.09 16.15 23.38
N SER A 227 -17.14 17.16 22.49
CA SER A 227 -17.49 16.96 21.08
C SER A 227 -16.50 16.06 20.32
N ALA A 228 -15.24 16.00 20.76
CA ALA A 228 -14.23 15.12 20.18
C ALA A 228 -14.36 13.65 20.64
N GLN A 229 -14.95 13.39 21.82
CA GLN A 229 -15.22 12.03 22.30
C GLN A 229 -16.42 11.39 21.59
N GLU A 230 -17.47 12.16 21.31
CA GLU A 230 -18.65 11.67 20.55
C GLU A 230 -18.29 11.30 19.10
N GLY A 231 -17.39 12.05 18.45
CA GLY A 231 -16.92 11.75 17.10
C GLY A 231 -16.04 10.49 16.96
N ARG A 232 -15.70 9.80 18.07
CA ARG A 232 -14.89 8.58 18.08
C ARG A 232 -15.73 7.30 18.24
N LEU A 233 -17.03 7.43 18.50
CA LEU A 233 -17.98 6.33 18.72
C LEU A 233 -18.99 6.11 17.58
N GLY A 234 -18.94 6.92 16.52
CA GLY A 234 -19.73 6.74 15.28
C GLY A 234 -18.86 6.23 14.14
#